data_AF-A0A1J3CQ22-F1
#
_entry.id   AF-A0A1J3CQ22-F1
#
_cell.length_a   1.000
_cell.length_b   1.000
_cell.length_c   1.000
_cell.angle_alpha   90.00
_cell.angle_beta   90.00
_cell.angle_gamma   90.00
#
_symmetry.space_group_name_H-M   'P 1'
#
loop_
_entity.id
_entity.type
_entity.pdbx_description
1 polymer ?
#
loop_
_entity_poly.entity_id
_entity_poly.type
_entity_poly.pdbx_seq_one_letter_code
_entity_poly.pdbx_strand_id
1 'polypeptide(L)'
;FFGGLQFQLEHHLFPRLPRCHLRGVSPVVQELCKKHDLPYRSLSWWEANVWTIRTLRNAAIQARDVTNPVLKNLLWEAVNTHG
;
A
#
# COMPACT_ATOMS: atom_id res chain seq x y z
N PHE A 1 13.74 4.19 3.36
CA PHE A 1 13.20 2.82 3.24
C PHE A 1 12.07 2.83 2.22
N PHE A 2 12.17 2.03 1.16
CA PHE A 2 11.11 1.85 0.17
C PHE A 2 10.62 0.39 0.23
N GLY A 3 9.32 0.16 0.06
CA GLY A 3 8.69 -1.18 0.14
C GLY A 3 8.16 -1.56 1.53
N GLY A 4 7.66 -2.80 1.68
CA GLY A 4 7.09 -3.32 2.93
C GLY A 4 5.61 -3.73 2.86
N LEU A 5 4.95 -3.52 1.71
CA LEU A 5 3.57 -3.96 1.48
C LEU A 5 3.42 -5.50 1.51
N GLN A 6 4.49 -6.23 1.25
CA GLN A 6 4.52 -7.69 1.36
C GLN A 6 4.41 -8.21 2.80
N PHE A 7 4.61 -7.33 3.81
CA PHE A 7 4.60 -7.68 5.23
C PHE A 7 3.47 -6.99 6.02
N GLN A 8 2.41 -6.54 5.35
CA GLN A 8 1.31 -5.84 6.01
C GLN A 8 0.57 -6.74 6.99
N LEU A 9 0.43 -8.03 6.67
CA LEU A 9 -0.22 -8.98 7.56
C LEU A 9 0.55 -9.10 8.89
N GLU A 10 1.87 -9.26 8.84
CA GLU A 10 2.73 -9.32 10.02
C GLU A 10 2.77 -7.99 10.76
N HIS A 11 2.73 -6.86 10.03
CA HIS A 11 2.67 -5.54 10.64
C HIS A 11 1.39 -5.35 11.48
N HIS A 12 0.24 -5.82 10.98
CA HIS A 12 -1.02 -5.75 11.72
C HIS A 12 -1.11 -6.79 12.84
N LEU A 13 -0.50 -7.97 12.67
CA LEU A 13 -0.46 -9.00 13.70
C LEU A 13 0.49 -8.62 14.86
N PHE A 14 1.61 -7.98 14.53
CA PHE A 14 2.67 -7.60 15.47
C PHE A 14 3.04 -6.10 15.33
N PRO A 15 2.17 -5.16 15.70
CA PRO A 15 2.38 -3.73 15.47
C PRO A 15 3.59 -3.16 16.23
N ARG A 16 4.03 -3.83 17.29
CA ARG A 16 5.21 -3.45 18.09
C ARG A 16 6.52 -4.05 17.58
N LEU A 17 6.46 -5.00 16.64
CA LEU A 17 7.66 -5.63 16.09
C LEU A 17 8.34 -4.68 15.09
N PRO A 18 9.64 -4.38 15.24
CA PRO A 18 10.35 -3.54 14.28
C PRO A 18 10.27 -4.12 12.86
N ARG A 19 10.12 -3.23 11.87
CA ARG A 19 9.90 -3.63 10.46
C ARG A 19 11.00 -4.52 9.87
N CYS A 20 12.24 -4.38 10.35
CA CYS A 20 13.37 -5.23 9.95
C CYS A 20 13.16 -6.70 10.30
N HIS A 21 12.40 -7.01 11.35
CA HIS A 21 12.14 -8.38 11.80
C HIS A 21 10.93 -9.04 11.13
N LEU A 22 10.09 -8.28 10.42
CA LEU A 22 8.89 -8.83 9.77
C LEU A 22 9.25 -9.91 8.74
N ARG A 23 10.38 -9.76 8.05
CA ARG A 23 10.88 -10.78 7.12
C ARG A 23 11.18 -12.12 7.81
N GLY A 24 11.65 -12.10 9.05
CA GLY A 24 11.95 -13.30 9.83
C GLY A 24 10.69 -13.98 10.40
N VAL A 25 9.67 -13.20 10.71
CA VAL A 25 8.40 -13.71 11.25
C VAL A 25 7.47 -14.24 10.14
N SER A 26 7.55 -13.71 8.93
CA SER A 26 6.67 -14.09 7.83
C SER A 26 6.57 -15.60 7.56
N PRO A 27 7.68 -16.38 7.50
CA PRO A 27 7.58 -17.83 7.31
C PRO A 27 6.83 -18.54 8.44
N VAL A 28 7.03 -18.11 9.69
CA VAL A 28 6.34 -18.67 10.86
C VAL A 28 4.84 -18.45 10.78
N VAL A 29 4.43 -17.25 10.35
CA VAL A 29 3.01 -16.91 10.16
C VAL A 29 2.41 -17.70 9.00
N GLN A 30 3.14 -17.87 7.90
CA GLN A 30 2.70 -18.69 6.77
C GLN A 30 2.47 -20.15 7.16
N GLU A 31 3.39 -20.75 7.91
CA GLU A 31 3.25 -22.12 8.42
C GLU A 31 2.06 -22.27 9.36
N LEU A 32 1.86 -21.30 10.26
CA LEU A 32 0.70 -21.28 11.15
C LEU A 32 -0.61 -21.20 10.37
N CYS A 33 -0.69 -20.29 9.38
CA CYS A 33 -1.85 -20.18 8.51
C CYS A 33 -2.12 -21.52 7.79
N LYS A 34 -1.09 -22.14 7.21
CA LYS A 34 -1.21 -23.45 6.53
C LYS A 34 -1.69 -24.55 7.47
N LYS A 35 -1.18 -24.59 8.71
CA LYS A 35 -1.57 -25.59 9.71
C LYS A 35 -3.05 -25.51 10.09
N HIS A 36 -3.60 -24.30 10.10
CA HIS A 36 -4.98 -24.04 10.51
C HIS A 36 -5.93 -23.78 9.34
N ASP A 37 -5.50 -24.06 8.11
CA ASP A 37 -6.27 -23.79 6.88
C ASP A 37 -6.77 -22.34 6.77
N LEU A 38 -5.93 -21.40 7.21
CA LEU A 38 -6.21 -19.96 7.15
C LEU A 38 -5.59 -19.34 5.90
N PRO A 39 -6.27 -18.36 5.27
CA PRO A 39 -5.71 -17.65 4.14
C PRO A 39 -4.53 -16.79 4.57
N TYR A 40 -3.39 -16.99 3.92
CA TYR A 40 -2.25 -16.10 4.03
C TYR A 40 -2.19 -15.20 2.79
N ARG A 41 -2.22 -13.88 2.99
CA ARG A 41 -2.16 -12.90 1.91
C ARG A 41 -0.90 -12.05 2.03
N SER A 42 -0.04 -12.16 1.02
CA SER A 42 1.10 -11.29 0.80
C SER A 42 1.13 -10.88 -0.67
N LEU A 43 1.55 -9.65 -0.94
CA LEU A 43 1.75 -9.15 -2.31
C LEU A 43 3.23 -9.24 -2.65
N SER A 44 3.56 -9.70 -3.86
CA SER A 44 4.92 -9.51 -4.37
C SER A 44 5.24 -8.03 -4.50
N TRP A 45 6.53 -7.71 -4.62
CA TRP A 45 6.97 -6.33 -4.82
C TRP A 45 6.28 -5.67 -6.02
N TRP A 46 6.16 -6.38 -7.15
CA TRP A 46 5.53 -5.85 -8.36
C TRP A 46 4.03 -5.61 -8.15
N GLU A 47 3.33 -6.62 -7.63
CA GLU A 47 1.89 -6.53 -7.37
C GLU A 47 1.56 -5.39 -6.42
N ALA A 48 2.33 -5.23 -5.34
CA ALA A 48 2.17 -4.15 -4.37
C ALA A 48 2.27 -2.76 -5.01
N ASN A 49 3.26 -2.55 -5.90
CA ASN A 49 3.42 -1.27 -6.59
C ASN A 49 2.28 -1.01 -7.59
N VAL A 50 1.90 -2.02 -8.38
CA VAL A 50 0.75 -1.92 -9.30
C VAL A 50 -0.54 -1.60 -8.54
N TRP A 51 -0.77 -2.26 -7.42
CA TRP A 51 -1.95 -2.02 -6.58
C TRP A 51 -1.95 -0.62 -6.01
N THR A 52 -0.78 -0.14 -5.54
CA THR A 52 -0.64 1.22 -5.02
C THR A 52 -1.00 2.27 -6.07
N ILE A 53 -0.44 2.15 -7.28
CA ILE A 53 -0.73 3.08 -8.39
C ILE A 53 -2.21 3.05 -8.76
N ARG A 54 -2.82 1.86 -8.82
CA ARG A 54 -4.26 1.71 -9.11
C ARG A 54 -5.13 2.38 -8.04
N THR A 55 -4.81 2.18 -6.76
CA THR A 55 -5.52 2.81 -5.65
C THR A 55 -5.43 4.34 -5.71
N LEU A 56 -4.23 4.87 -5.95
CA LEU A 56 -4.03 6.32 -6.13
C LEU A 56 -4.84 6.86 -7.31
N ARG A 57 -4.84 6.16 -8.44
CA ARG A 57 -5.65 6.52 -9.62
C ARG A 57 -7.15 6.55 -9.29
N ASN A 58 -7.65 5.53 -8.60
CA ASN A 58 -9.07 5.43 -8.24
C ASN A 58 -9.47 6.55 -7.29
N ALA A 59 -8.64 6.84 -6.27
CA ALA A 59 -8.85 7.96 -5.37
C ALA A 59 -8.87 9.30 -6.13
N ALA A 60 -7.95 9.50 -7.07
CA ALA A 60 -7.90 10.70 -7.90
C ALA A 60 -9.15 10.86 -8.78
N ILE A 61 -9.67 9.77 -9.35
CA ILE A 61 -10.91 9.79 -10.14
C ILE A 61 -12.12 10.13 -9.26
N GLN A 62 -12.20 9.57 -8.05
CA GLN A 62 -13.29 9.85 -7.10
C GLN A 62 -13.26 11.29 -6.59
N ALA A 63 -12.07 11.84 -6.36
CA ALA A 63 -11.88 13.22 -5.94
C ALA A 63 -12.03 14.24 -7.08
N ARG A 64 -12.14 13.79 -8.33
CA ARG A 64 -12.23 14.68 -9.49
C ARG A 64 -13.61 15.31 -9.56
N ASP A 65 -13.66 16.63 -9.40
CA ASP A 65 -14.83 17.42 -9.78
C ASP A 65 -14.96 17.44 -11.31
N VAL A 66 -16.02 16.81 -11.81
CA VAL A 66 -16.31 16.73 -13.26
C VAL A 66 -16.98 18.00 -13.80
N THR A 67 -17.44 18.89 -12.91
CA THR A 67 -18.11 20.13 -13.30
C THR A 67 -17.12 21.27 -13.57
N ASN A 68 -15.89 21.14 -13.05
CA ASN A 68 -14.79 22.05 -13.33
C ASN A 68 -13.78 21.38 -14.29
N PRO A 69 -13.75 21.75 -15.58
CA PRO A 69 -12.86 21.13 -16.56
C PRO A 69 -11.39 21.47 -16.34
N VAL A 70 -11.09 22.48 -15.50
CA VAL A 70 -9.72 22.81 -15.10
C VAL A 70 -9.39 21.98 -13.86
N LEU A 71 -8.31 21.19 -13.94
CA LEU A 71 -7.69 20.53 -12.78
C LEU A 71 -7.06 21.57 -11.83
N LYS A 72 -7.78 22.62 -11.41
CA LYS A 72 -7.35 23.50 -10.32
C LYS A 72 -7.59 22.78 -9.00
N ASN A 73 -6.68 21.89 -8.65
CA ASN A 73 -6.60 21.27 -7.34
C ASN A 73 -5.28 21.66 -6.67
N LEU A 74 -5.18 21.40 -5.36
CA LEU A 74 -4.00 21.76 -4.56
C LEU A 74 -2.69 21.15 -5.12
N LEU A 75 -2.75 20.02 -5.81
CA LEU A 75 -1.59 19.43 -6.48
C LEU A 75 -1.17 20.25 -7.70
N TRP A 76 -2.12 20.71 -8.51
CA TRP A 76 -1.86 21.56 -9.68
C TRP A 76 -1.30 22.92 -9.27
N GLU A 77 -1.88 23.53 -8.22
CA GLU A 77 -1.33 24.74 -7.63
C GLU A 77 0.10 24.50 -7.17
N ALA A 78 0.36 23.49 -6.32
CA ALA A 78 1.69 23.17 -5.82
C ALA A 78 2.76 22.94 -6.90
N VAL A 79 2.40 22.32 -8.04
CA VAL A 79 3.33 22.09 -9.16
C VAL A 79 3.63 23.39 -9.92
N ASN A 80 2.73 24.38 -9.88
CA ASN A 80 2.84 25.62 -10.65
C ASN A 80 3.08 26.87 -9.79
N THR A 81 3.25 26.74 -8.46
CA THR A 81 3.56 27.88 -7.57
C THR A 81 4.97 28.45 -7.76
N HIS A 82 5.86 27.70 -8.43
CA HIS A 82 7.24 28.12 -8.69
C HIS A 82 7.52 28.11 -10.19
N GLY A 83 6.93 29.09 -10.89
CA GLY A 83 7.17 29.41 -12.29
C GLY A 83 6.91 30.89 -12.54
#